data_AF-A0A7F8QID2-F1
#
_entry.id   AF-A0A7F8QID2-F1
#
_cell.length_a   1.000
_cell.length_b   1.000
_cell.length_c   1.000
_cell.angle_alpha   90.00
_cell.angle_beta   90.00
_cell.angle_gamma   90.00
#
_symmetry.space_group_name_H-M   'P 1'
#
loop_
_entity.id
_entity.type
_entity.pdbx_description
1 polymer ?
#
loop_
_entity_poly.entity_id
_entity_poly.type
_entity_poly.pdbx_seq_one_letter_code
_entity_poly.pdbx_strand_id
1 'polypeptide(L)'
;MPAYFQRPENALKCANEFLEVGKKQPALDVLYDVMKSKKHRTWQKIHEPIMLKYLELCVDLRKSHLAKEGLYQYKNICQQVNIKSLEDVVRAYLKLAEEKTEAAKEESQQMVLDIEDLDNIQTPESVLLSAVSGEDTQDRTDRLLLTPWVKFLWESYRQCLDLLRNNSRVERLYHDIAQQAFKFCLQYTRKAEFRKLCDNLRMHLSQIQRHHNQSTAINLNNPESQSMHLETRLVQLDSAISMEL
;
A
#
# COMPACT_ATOMS: atom_id res chain seq x y z
N MET A 1 -16.63 2.91 24.04
CA MET A 1 -17.45 4.01 23.48
C MET A 1 -16.56 4.82 22.56
N PRO A 2 -17.04 5.26 21.38
CA PRO A 2 -16.23 6.07 20.47
C PRO A 2 -15.75 7.33 21.17
N ALA A 3 -14.47 7.66 21.03
CA ALA A 3 -13.90 8.84 21.65
C ALA A 3 -14.41 10.08 20.91
N TYR A 4 -15.28 10.85 21.55
CA TYR A 4 -15.88 12.03 20.94
C TYR A 4 -14.98 13.26 21.13
N PHE A 5 -14.22 13.60 20.09
CA PHE A 5 -13.32 14.75 20.11
C PHE A 5 -13.99 16.03 19.60
N GLN A 6 -13.97 17.09 20.43
CA GLN A 6 -14.39 18.44 20.02
C GLN A 6 -13.41 19.08 19.03
N ARG A 7 -12.09 18.82 19.18
CA ARG A 7 -11.04 19.29 18.28
C ARG A 7 -10.18 18.11 17.79
N PRO A 8 -9.91 18.00 16.48
CA PRO A 8 -9.10 16.91 15.92
C PRO A 8 -7.66 16.89 16.44
N GLU A 9 -7.12 18.05 16.84
CA GLU A 9 -5.80 18.18 17.48
C GLU A 9 -5.64 17.30 18.74
N ASN A 10 -6.71 17.16 19.53
CA ASN A 10 -6.69 16.38 20.76
C ASN A 10 -6.56 14.88 20.49
N ALA A 11 -7.05 14.41 19.33
CA ALA A 11 -6.91 13.01 18.96
C ALA A 11 -5.47 12.65 18.63
N LEU A 12 -4.70 13.56 18.02
CA LEU A 12 -3.28 13.34 17.77
C LEU A 12 -2.49 13.25 19.08
N LYS A 13 -2.80 14.13 20.05
CA LYS A 13 -2.20 14.07 21.40
C LYS A 13 -2.52 12.75 22.10
N CYS A 14 -3.80 12.37 22.11
CA CYS A 14 -4.26 11.12 22.72
C CYS A 14 -3.63 9.88 22.05
N ALA A 15 -3.50 9.89 20.72
CA ALA A 15 -2.80 8.83 20.00
C ALA A 15 -1.33 8.75 20.42
N ASN A 16 -0.64 9.87 20.58
CA ASN A 16 0.75 9.89 21.06
C ASN A 16 0.87 9.38 22.50
N GLU A 17 -0.03 9.75 23.41
CA GLU A 17 -0.07 9.22 24.78
C GLU A 17 -0.24 7.69 24.80
N PHE A 18 -1.09 7.14 23.92
CA PHE A 18 -1.20 5.69 23.78
C PHE A 18 0.09 5.04 23.24
N LEU A 19 0.81 5.73 22.35
CA LEU A 19 2.08 5.24 21.80
C LEU A 19 3.21 5.28 22.82
N GLU A 20 3.24 6.27 23.72
CA GLU A 20 4.20 6.32 24.85
C GLU A 20 4.07 5.09 25.76
N VAL A 21 2.85 4.56 25.91
CA VAL A 21 2.56 3.33 26.68
C VAL A 21 2.65 2.06 25.81
N GLY A 22 3.07 2.18 24.53
CA GLY A 22 3.23 1.06 23.60
C GLY A 22 1.92 0.49 23.03
N LYS A 23 0.78 1.15 23.26
CA LYS A 23 -0.56 0.69 22.84
C LYS A 23 -0.92 1.19 21.44
N LYS A 24 -0.40 0.53 20.40
CA LYS A 24 -0.64 0.91 18.99
C LYS A 24 -2.11 0.76 18.54
N GLN A 25 -2.81 -0.30 18.95
CA GLN A 25 -4.20 -0.53 18.51
C GLN A 25 -5.18 0.54 19.06
N PRO A 26 -5.19 0.88 20.36
CA PRO A 26 -5.99 1.99 20.87
C PRO A 26 -5.66 3.34 20.23
N ALA A 27 -4.37 3.62 19.96
CA ALA A 27 -3.97 4.82 19.25
C ALA A 27 -4.60 4.88 17.84
N LEU A 28 -4.63 3.75 17.14
CA LEU A 28 -5.26 3.65 15.82
C LEU A 28 -6.78 3.85 15.88
N ASP A 29 -7.44 3.26 16.88
CA ASP A 29 -8.89 3.36 17.06
C ASP A 29 -9.33 4.82 17.31
N VAL A 30 -8.56 5.56 18.11
CA VAL A 30 -8.77 7.01 18.36
C VAL A 30 -8.71 7.82 17.08
N LEU A 31 -7.71 7.59 16.24
CA LEU A 31 -7.56 8.30 14.96
C LEU A 31 -8.64 7.88 13.96
N TYR A 32 -9.02 6.60 13.93
CA TYR A 32 -10.12 6.10 13.10
C TYR A 32 -11.45 6.80 13.41
N ASP A 33 -11.78 6.95 14.69
CA ASP A 33 -13.02 7.61 15.14
C ASP A 33 -13.10 9.07 14.67
N VAL A 34 -11.97 9.79 14.66
CA VAL A 34 -11.91 11.16 14.14
C VAL A 34 -12.14 11.20 12.64
N MET A 35 -11.49 10.32 11.87
CA MET A 35 -11.63 10.26 10.41
C MET A 35 -13.05 9.89 9.98
N LYS A 36 -13.77 9.11 10.79
CA LYS A 36 -15.16 8.72 10.54
C LYS A 36 -16.18 9.78 10.99
N SER A 37 -15.78 10.71 11.85
CA SER A 37 -16.66 11.71 12.43
C SER A 37 -17.30 12.61 11.37
N LYS A 38 -18.62 12.80 11.47
CA LYS A 38 -19.35 13.71 10.57
C LYS A 38 -19.04 15.18 10.81
N LYS A 39 -18.47 15.54 11.97
CA LYS A 39 -18.22 16.95 12.36
C LYS A 39 -16.94 17.51 11.75
N HIS A 40 -15.96 16.65 11.48
CA HIS A 40 -14.63 17.04 10.99
C HIS A 40 -14.48 16.73 9.49
N ARG A 41 -15.48 17.09 8.69
CA ARG A 41 -15.49 16.83 7.23
C ARG A 41 -14.87 17.94 6.38
N THR A 42 -14.63 19.11 6.97
CA THR A 42 -13.93 20.21 6.31
C THR A 42 -12.44 20.06 6.54
N TRP A 43 -11.67 20.03 5.45
CA TRP A 43 -10.22 19.89 5.54
C TRP A 43 -9.60 21.02 6.38
N GLN A 44 -8.65 20.64 7.23
CA GLN A 44 -7.82 21.52 8.04
C GLN A 44 -6.40 21.00 8.00
N LYS A 45 -5.40 21.86 8.17
CA LYS A 45 -3.97 21.48 8.13
C LYS A 45 -3.61 20.32 9.07
N ILE A 46 -4.31 20.19 10.21
CA ILE A 46 -4.07 19.11 11.19
C ILE A 46 -4.49 17.71 10.69
N HIS A 47 -5.37 17.61 9.69
CA HIS A 47 -5.80 16.30 9.18
C HIS A 47 -4.67 15.55 8.49
N GLU A 48 -3.71 16.25 7.89
CA GLU A 48 -2.59 15.62 7.21
C GLU A 48 -1.64 14.91 8.20
N PRO A 49 -1.15 15.54 9.29
CA PRO A 49 -0.41 14.83 10.35
C PRO A 49 -1.21 13.69 11.00
N ILE A 50 -2.52 13.88 11.21
CA ILE A 50 -3.41 12.82 11.73
C ILE A 50 -3.42 11.62 10.77
N MET A 51 -3.53 11.88 9.47
CA MET A 51 -3.61 10.83 8.46
C MET A 51 -2.26 10.13 8.27
N LEU A 52 -1.14 10.86 8.30
CA LEU A 52 0.20 10.28 8.28
C LEU A 52 0.40 9.34 9.47
N LYS A 53 0.06 9.79 10.69
CA LYS A 53 0.18 8.96 11.90
C LYS A 53 -0.76 7.76 11.88
N TYR A 54 -1.98 7.95 11.37
CA TYR A 54 -2.96 6.88 11.19
C TYR A 54 -2.43 5.78 10.25
N LEU A 55 -1.86 6.18 9.11
CA LEU A 55 -1.31 5.23 8.14
C LEU A 55 -0.04 4.57 8.64
N GLU A 56 0.82 5.28 9.36
CA GLU A 56 1.98 4.71 10.06
C GLU A 56 1.56 3.53 10.96
N LEU A 57 0.53 3.73 11.78
CA LEU A 57 -0.02 2.67 12.64
C LEU A 57 -0.70 1.55 11.85
N CYS A 58 -1.36 1.86 10.73
CA CYS A 58 -1.93 0.83 9.86
C CYS A 58 -0.86 -0.06 9.24
N VAL A 59 0.28 0.50 8.83
CA VAL A 59 1.43 -0.25 8.30
C VAL A 59 2.04 -1.12 9.38
N ASP A 60 2.34 -0.55 10.55
CA ASP A 60 2.93 -1.28 11.68
C ASP A 60 2.08 -2.47 12.13
N LEU A 61 0.75 -2.33 12.12
CA LEU A 61 -0.19 -3.39 12.51
C LEU A 61 -0.65 -4.26 11.32
N ARG A 62 -0.18 -3.97 10.11
CA ARG A 62 -0.56 -4.63 8.84
C ARG A 62 -2.09 -4.66 8.60
N LYS A 63 -2.78 -3.58 8.96
CA LYS A 63 -4.24 -3.44 8.88
C LYS A 63 -4.66 -2.75 7.57
N SER A 64 -4.54 -3.45 6.44
CA SER A 64 -4.86 -2.89 5.11
C SER A 64 -6.32 -2.43 4.97
N HIS A 65 -7.27 -3.14 5.57
CA HIS A 65 -8.68 -2.74 5.51
C HIS A 65 -8.94 -1.38 6.19
N LEU A 66 -8.27 -1.10 7.31
CA LEU A 66 -8.35 0.19 8.00
C LEU A 66 -7.71 1.30 7.15
N ALA A 67 -6.53 1.04 6.57
CA ALA A 67 -5.89 1.98 5.65
C ALA A 67 -6.81 2.36 4.48
N LYS A 68 -7.47 1.37 3.85
CA LYS A 68 -8.46 1.61 2.78
C LYS A 68 -9.61 2.51 3.23
N GLU A 69 -10.22 2.21 4.37
CA GLU A 69 -11.34 3.00 4.89
C GLU A 69 -10.91 4.43 5.22
N GLY A 70 -9.78 4.59 5.92
CA GLY A 70 -9.23 5.88 6.28
C GLY A 70 -8.89 6.73 5.06
N LEU A 71 -8.22 6.15 4.06
CA LEU A 71 -7.90 6.84 2.80
C LEU A 71 -9.16 7.23 2.02
N TYR A 72 -10.20 6.40 2.03
CA TYR A 72 -11.47 6.74 1.40
C TYR A 72 -12.14 7.94 2.10
N GLN A 73 -12.15 7.96 3.43
CA GLN A 73 -12.66 9.13 4.18
C GLN A 73 -11.81 10.37 3.92
N TYR A 74 -10.48 10.24 3.93
CA TYR A 74 -9.57 11.35 3.70
C TYR A 74 -9.71 11.93 2.30
N LYS A 75 -9.84 11.07 1.28
CA LYS A 75 -10.16 11.49 -0.10
C LYS A 75 -11.40 12.39 -0.12
N ASN A 76 -12.49 11.99 0.54
CA ASN A 76 -13.72 12.78 0.55
C ASN A 76 -13.55 14.15 1.23
N ILE A 77 -12.71 14.23 2.26
CA ILE A 77 -12.40 15.49 2.98
C ILE A 77 -11.54 16.42 2.10
N CYS A 78 -10.53 15.87 1.43
CA CYS A 78 -9.55 16.62 0.63
C CYS A 78 -10.04 16.98 -0.78
N GLN A 79 -11.05 16.28 -1.30
CA GLN A 79 -11.41 16.29 -2.73
C GLN A 79 -11.68 17.70 -3.29
N GLN A 80 -12.28 18.61 -2.53
CA GLN A 80 -12.61 19.95 -3.01
C GLN A 80 -11.55 21.00 -2.66
N VAL A 81 -10.80 20.81 -1.57
CA VAL A 81 -9.96 21.87 -0.98
C VAL A 81 -8.48 21.66 -1.29
N ASN A 82 -7.94 20.48 -1.01
CA ASN A 82 -6.50 20.23 -1.12
C ASN A 82 -6.22 18.79 -1.55
N ILE A 83 -6.33 18.55 -2.86
CA ILE A 83 -6.04 17.24 -3.44
C ILE A 83 -4.56 16.87 -3.35
N LYS A 84 -3.65 17.86 -3.31
CA LYS A 84 -2.20 17.61 -3.18
C LYS A 84 -1.86 16.92 -1.87
N SER A 85 -2.52 17.32 -0.77
CA SER A 85 -2.36 16.64 0.52
C SER A 85 -2.78 15.15 0.48
N LEU A 86 -3.74 14.77 -0.39
CA LEU A 86 -4.03 13.35 -0.61
C LEU A 86 -2.87 12.65 -1.34
N GLU A 87 -2.25 13.31 -2.33
CA GLU A 87 -1.10 12.77 -3.04
C GLU A 87 0.09 12.53 -2.10
N ASP A 88 0.42 13.53 -1.28
CA ASP A 88 1.54 13.47 -0.33
C ASP A 88 1.34 12.34 0.69
N VAL A 89 0.13 12.21 1.24
CA VAL A 89 -0.21 11.15 2.19
C VAL A 89 -0.16 9.76 1.55
N VAL A 90 -0.66 9.59 0.32
CA VAL A 90 -0.61 8.29 -0.39
C VAL A 90 0.84 7.92 -0.73
N ARG A 91 1.66 8.88 -1.19
CA ARG A 91 3.08 8.65 -1.47
C ARG A 91 3.83 8.25 -0.20
N ALA A 92 3.61 8.96 0.91
CA ALA A 92 4.22 8.64 2.20
C ALA A 92 3.82 7.24 2.70
N TYR A 93 2.55 6.86 2.55
CA TYR A 93 2.05 5.53 2.93
C TYR A 93 2.71 4.39 2.16
N LEU A 94 2.75 4.50 0.83
CA LEU A 94 3.37 3.48 -0.01
C LEU A 94 4.87 3.38 0.27
N LYS A 95 5.55 4.52 0.41
CA LYS A 95 6.97 4.57 0.78
C LYS A 95 7.23 3.85 2.11
N LEU A 96 6.41 4.11 3.13
CA LEU A 96 6.56 3.44 4.43
C LEU A 96 6.32 1.93 4.33
N ALA A 97 5.33 1.50 3.54
CA ALA A 97 5.06 0.08 3.33
C ALA A 97 6.20 -0.62 2.55
N GLU A 98 6.80 0.06 1.57
CA GLU A 98 7.99 -0.40 0.84
C GLU A 98 9.20 -0.52 1.78
N GLU A 99 9.52 0.52 2.54
CA GLU A 99 10.62 0.54 3.50
C GLU A 99 10.50 -0.60 4.54
N LYS A 100 9.30 -0.85 5.06
CA LYS A 100 9.04 -1.97 5.99
C LYS A 100 9.18 -3.34 5.33
N THR A 101 8.80 -3.46 4.06
CA THR A 101 8.91 -4.73 3.33
C THR A 101 10.36 -5.04 2.99
N GLU A 102 11.16 -4.03 2.64
CA GLU A 102 12.60 -4.22 2.39
C GLU A 102 13.35 -4.52 3.68
N ALA A 103 13.02 -3.86 4.81
CA ALA A 103 13.58 -4.21 6.11
C ALA A 103 13.28 -5.67 6.50
N ALA A 104 12.06 -6.16 6.23
CA ALA A 104 11.72 -7.56 6.49
C ALA A 104 12.45 -8.55 5.56
N LYS A 105 12.84 -8.11 4.35
CA LYS A 105 13.65 -8.90 3.44
C LYS A 105 15.10 -8.99 3.93
N GLU A 106 15.68 -7.89 4.39
CA GLU A 106 17.01 -7.87 5.02
C GLU A 106 17.05 -8.75 6.28
N GLU A 107 16.02 -8.67 7.13
CA GLU A 107 15.88 -9.52 8.31
C GLU A 107 15.78 -11.01 7.95
N SER A 108 15.03 -11.36 6.90
CA SER A 108 14.93 -12.73 6.39
C SER A 108 16.28 -13.26 5.92
N GLN A 109 17.03 -12.46 5.15
CA GLN A 109 18.34 -12.84 4.65
C GLN A 109 19.35 -13.02 5.80
N GLN A 110 19.35 -12.11 6.79
CA GLN A 110 20.24 -12.22 7.94
C GLN A 110 19.95 -13.48 8.76
N MET A 111 18.68 -13.81 8.99
CA MET A 111 18.30 -15.01 9.73
C MET A 111 18.77 -16.30 9.04
N VAL A 112 18.78 -16.33 7.71
CA VAL A 112 19.29 -17.49 6.95
C VAL A 112 20.80 -17.63 7.10
N LEU A 113 21.55 -16.52 7.03
CA LEU A 113 23.00 -16.52 7.28
C LEU A 113 23.34 -17.02 8.69
N ASP A 114 22.59 -16.57 9.69
CA ASP A 114 22.78 -17.00 11.08
C ASP A 114 22.48 -18.50 11.25
N ILE A 115 21.46 -19.03 10.56
CA ILE A 115 21.14 -20.47 10.58
C ILE A 115 22.23 -21.29 9.89
N GLU A 116 22.71 -20.86 8.72
CA GLU A 116 23.75 -21.57 7.97
C GLU A 116 25.11 -21.59 8.70
N ASP A 117 25.45 -20.57 9.48
CA ASP A 117 26.67 -20.54 10.30
C ASP A 117 26.60 -21.51 11.51
N LEU A 118 25.39 -21.76 12.03
CA LEU A 118 25.18 -22.74 13.10
C LEU A 118 25.16 -24.20 12.59
N ASP A 119 24.78 -24.43 11.33
CA ASP A 119 24.59 -25.76 10.74
C ASP A 119 25.88 -26.33 10.13
N ASN A 120 26.80 -26.79 10.98
CA ASN A 120 27.90 -27.65 10.55
C ASN A 120 27.49 -29.14 10.37
N ILE A 121 26.20 -29.51 10.48
CA ILE A 121 25.73 -30.89 10.27
C ILE A 121 24.30 -30.87 9.73
N GLN A 122 24.07 -31.42 8.53
CA GLN A 122 22.74 -31.73 8.00
C GLN A 122 21.87 -32.41 9.06
N THR A 123 20.88 -31.70 9.59
CA THR A 123 19.97 -32.26 10.59
C THR A 123 19.06 -33.30 9.94
N PRO A 124 18.68 -34.39 10.62
CA PRO A 124 17.78 -35.40 10.06
C PRO A 124 16.44 -34.81 9.59
N GLU A 125 15.97 -33.74 10.24
CA GLU A 125 14.77 -33.01 9.88
C GLU A 125 14.93 -32.23 8.56
N SER A 126 16.09 -31.59 8.34
CA SER A 126 16.37 -30.90 7.07
C SER A 126 16.40 -31.86 5.88
N VAL A 127 16.97 -33.05 6.06
CA VAL A 127 17.06 -34.11 5.03
C VAL A 127 15.68 -34.67 4.69
N LEU A 128 14.81 -34.85 5.68
CA LEU A 128 13.43 -35.28 5.43
C LEU A 128 12.63 -34.21 4.66
N LEU A 129 12.83 -32.93 4.98
CA LEU A 129 12.13 -31.84 4.32
C LEU A 129 12.60 -31.61 2.88
N SER A 130 13.89 -31.82 2.59
CA SER A 130 14.44 -31.74 1.22
C SER A 130 14.01 -32.92 0.33
N ALA A 131 13.71 -34.08 0.91
CA ALA A 131 13.18 -35.23 0.17
C ALA A 131 11.71 -35.04 -0.27
N VAL A 132 10.95 -34.19 0.42
CA VAL A 132 9.52 -33.95 0.16
C VAL A 132 9.27 -32.65 -0.60
N SER A 133 10.10 -31.63 -0.39
CA SER A 133 9.97 -30.31 -1.01
C SER A 133 11.32 -29.81 -1.52
N GLY A 134 11.31 -29.15 -2.68
CA GLY A 134 12.50 -28.44 -3.20
C GLY A 134 12.71 -27.05 -2.60
N GLU A 135 12.08 -26.76 -1.46
CA GLU A 135 12.15 -25.45 -0.79
C GLU A 135 13.37 -25.43 0.15
N ASP A 136 14.26 -24.46 -0.08
CA ASP A 136 15.44 -24.24 0.75
C ASP A 136 15.10 -23.49 2.05
N THR A 137 16.12 -23.25 2.88
CA THR A 137 15.96 -22.52 4.15
C THR A 137 15.51 -21.08 3.90
N GLN A 138 15.97 -20.45 2.81
CA GLN A 138 15.60 -19.09 2.42
C GLN A 138 14.10 -18.98 2.12
N ASP A 139 13.56 -19.87 1.30
CA ASP A 139 12.13 -19.92 0.95
C ASP A 139 11.23 -20.04 2.18
N ARG A 140 11.67 -20.81 3.19
CA ARG A 140 10.91 -21.01 4.44
C ARG A 140 10.93 -19.77 5.32
N THR A 141 12.10 -19.14 5.48
CA THR A 141 12.24 -17.89 6.23
C THR A 141 11.47 -16.76 5.56
N ASP A 142 11.54 -16.66 4.22
CA ASP A 142 10.77 -15.69 3.44
C ASP A 142 9.26 -15.91 3.55
N ARG A 143 8.78 -17.15 3.68
CA ARG A 143 7.36 -17.42 3.96
C ARG A 143 6.92 -16.94 5.32
N LEU A 144 7.79 -17.02 6.32
CA LEU A 144 7.49 -16.63 7.69
C LEU A 144 7.54 -15.11 7.87
N LEU A 145 8.61 -14.46 7.40
CA LEU A 145 8.90 -13.05 7.67
C LEU A 145 8.47 -12.14 6.53
N LEU A 146 8.90 -12.41 5.30
CA LEU A 146 8.75 -11.50 4.16
C LEU A 146 7.36 -11.57 3.51
N THR A 147 6.82 -12.77 3.31
CA THR A 147 5.57 -13.01 2.58
C THR A 147 4.36 -12.25 3.16
N PRO A 148 4.17 -12.15 4.49
CA PRO A 148 3.12 -11.29 5.07
C PRO A 148 3.24 -9.82 4.66
N TRP A 149 4.46 -9.28 4.61
CA TRP A 149 4.72 -7.90 4.19
C TRP A 149 4.50 -7.70 2.70
N VAL A 150 4.98 -8.62 1.87
CA VAL A 150 4.75 -8.59 0.40
C VAL A 150 3.25 -8.63 0.09
N LYS A 151 2.46 -9.45 0.80
CA LYS A 151 0.98 -9.47 0.66
C LYS A 151 0.34 -8.16 1.07
N PHE A 152 0.80 -7.56 2.17
CA PHE A 152 0.31 -6.27 2.66
C PHE A 152 0.65 -5.12 1.69
N LEU A 153 1.88 -5.09 1.17
CA LEU A 153 2.36 -4.10 0.20
C LEU A 153 1.57 -4.21 -1.12
N TRP A 154 1.37 -5.42 -1.64
CA TRP A 154 0.52 -5.64 -2.81
C TRP A 154 -0.90 -5.11 -2.61
N GLU A 155 -1.53 -5.43 -1.47
CA GLU A 155 -2.88 -4.96 -1.18
C GLU A 155 -2.92 -3.43 -1.02
N SER A 156 -1.85 -2.81 -0.52
CA SER A 156 -1.70 -1.36 -0.45
C SER A 156 -1.66 -0.72 -1.83
N TYR A 157 -0.86 -1.23 -2.77
CA TYR A 157 -0.86 -0.75 -4.15
C TYR A 157 -2.24 -0.89 -4.80
N ARG A 158 -2.86 -2.07 -4.69
CA ARG A 158 -4.19 -2.33 -5.24
C ARG A 158 -5.23 -1.34 -4.72
N GLN A 159 -5.26 -1.11 -3.41
CA GLN A 159 -6.21 -0.18 -2.77
C GLN A 159 -5.96 1.27 -3.18
N CYS A 160 -4.71 1.70 -3.30
CA CYS A 160 -4.36 3.04 -3.81
C CYS A 160 -4.80 3.22 -5.27
N LEU A 161 -4.58 2.22 -6.14
CA LEU A 161 -5.07 2.27 -7.52
C LEU A 161 -6.60 2.33 -7.59
N ASP A 162 -7.30 1.54 -6.77
CA ASP A 162 -8.76 1.57 -6.68
C ASP A 162 -9.29 2.92 -6.16
N LEU A 163 -8.57 3.55 -5.23
CA LEU A 163 -8.93 4.86 -4.66
C LEU A 163 -8.80 5.99 -5.69
N LEU A 164 -7.72 5.96 -6.49
CA LEU A 164 -7.32 7.03 -7.39
C LEU A 164 -7.90 6.89 -8.81
N ARG A 165 -8.59 5.78 -9.13
CA ARG A 165 -9.16 5.53 -10.45
C ARG A 165 -10.11 6.63 -10.93
N ASN A 166 -10.12 6.89 -12.23
CA ASN A 166 -10.98 7.83 -12.94
C ASN A 166 -11.06 9.23 -12.28
N ASN A 167 -9.91 9.79 -11.90
CA ASN A 167 -9.80 11.16 -11.39
C ASN A 167 -8.65 11.89 -12.06
N SER A 168 -8.97 12.82 -12.96
CA SER A 168 -7.98 13.58 -13.75
C SER A 168 -7.00 14.39 -12.90
N ARG A 169 -7.37 14.78 -11.67
CA ARG A 169 -6.53 15.60 -10.79
C ARG A 169 -5.39 14.84 -10.13
N VAL A 170 -5.48 13.51 -10.06
CA VAL A 170 -4.48 12.61 -9.44
C VAL A 170 -4.05 11.52 -10.42
N GLU A 171 -4.32 11.72 -11.71
CA GLU A 171 -4.04 10.76 -12.78
C GLU A 171 -2.55 10.45 -12.87
N ARG A 172 -1.70 11.48 -12.75
CA ARG A 172 -0.25 11.30 -12.73
C ARG A 172 0.18 10.37 -11.58
N LEU A 173 -0.31 10.62 -10.36
CA LEU A 173 -0.03 9.76 -9.21
C LEU A 173 -0.53 8.32 -9.44
N TYR A 174 -1.72 8.15 -10.02
CA TYR A 174 -2.25 6.82 -10.35
C TYR A 174 -1.31 6.05 -11.29
N HIS A 175 -0.80 6.71 -12.34
CA HIS A 175 0.15 6.10 -13.27
C HIS A 175 1.52 5.82 -12.63
N ASP A 176 2.06 6.76 -11.85
CA ASP A 176 3.31 6.55 -11.09
C ASP A 176 3.19 5.30 -10.19
N ILE A 177 2.08 5.16 -9.46
CA ILE A 177 1.82 4.01 -8.58
C ILE A 177 1.66 2.71 -9.39
N ALA A 178 1.01 2.76 -10.55
CA ALA A 178 0.87 1.57 -11.40
C ALA A 178 2.24 1.09 -11.91
N GLN A 179 3.12 2.02 -12.29
CA GLN A 179 4.50 1.68 -12.68
C GLN A 179 5.32 1.13 -11.50
N GLN A 180 5.18 1.71 -10.31
CA GLN A 180 5.80 1.17 -9.09
C GLN A 180 5.30 -0.23 -8.76
N ALA A 181 3.99 -0.49 -8.90
CA ALA A 181 3.40 -1.81 -8.66
C ALA A 181 3.95 -2.88 -9.62
N PHE A 182 4.26 -2.52 -10.88
CA PHE A 182 4.95 -3.43 -11.80
C PHE A 182 6.38 -3.74 -11.36
N LYS A 183 7.14 -2.71 -10.92
CA LYS A 183 8.48 -2.91 -10.35
C LYS A 183 8.46 -3.80 -9.11
N PHE A 184 7.47 -3.61 -8.23
CA PHE A 184 7.23 -4.49 -7.09
C PHE A 184 6.98 -5.94 -7.54
N CYS A 185 6.12 -6.17 -8.53
CA CYS A 185 5.85 -7.52 -9.03
C CYS A 185 7.11 -8.19 -9.59
N LEU A 186 7.98 -7.42 -10.25
CA LEU A 186 9.26 -7.90 -10.76
C LEU A 186 10.24 -8.23 -9.62
N GLN A 187 10.42 -7.29 -8.67
CA GLN A 187 11.37 -7.39 -7.56
C GLN A 187 11.12 -8.62 -6.66
N TYR A 188 9.85 -8.96 -6.39
CA TYR A 188 9.48 -10.11 -5.56
C TYR A 188 8.92 -11.29 -6.37
N THR A 189 9.19 -11.32 -7.70
CA THR A 189 8.83 -12.42 -8.62
C THR A 189 7.35 -12.86 -8.56
N ARG A 190 6.44 -11.91 -8.34
CA ARG A 190 5.01 -12.13 -8.09
C ARG A 190 4.18 -12.25 -9.37
N LYS A 191 4.32 -13.37 -10.10
CA LYS A 191 3.59 -13.63 -11.36
C LYS A 191 2.07 -13.60 -11.22
N ALA A 192 1.53 -14.05 -10.07
CA ALA A 192 0.08 -14.08 -9.85
C ALA A 192 -0.51 -12.68 -9.66
N GLU A 193 0.14 -11.85 -8.85
CA GLU A 193 -0.24 -10.45 -8.62
C GLU A 193 -0.07 -9.60 -9.88
N PHE A 194 0.96 -9.87 -10.70
CA PHE A 194 1.12 -9.23 -12.00
C PHE A 194 -0.11 -9.40 -12.91
N ARG A 195 -0.64 -10.62 -13.02
CA ARG A 195 -1.86 -10.88 -13.81
C ARG A 195 -3.06 -10.13 -13.24
N LYS A 196 -3.24 -10.14 -11.92
CA LYS A 196 -4.30 -9.38 -11.23
C LYS A 196 -4.16 -7.87 -11.46
N LEU A 197 -2.94 -7.34 -11.47
CA LEU A 197 -2.68 -5.92 -11.77
C LEU A 197 -3.14 -5.59 -13.19
N CYS A 198 -2.77 -6.42 -14.17
CA CYS A 198 -3.20 -6.25 -15.55
C CYS A 198 -4.72 -6.22 -15.68
N ASP A 199 -5.43 -7.14 -15.01
CA ASP A 199 -6.89 -7.21 -15.03
C ASP A 199 -7.53 -5.96 -14.39
N ASN A 200 -7.01 -5.50 -13.25
CA ASN A 200 -7.46 -4.26 -12.62
C ASN A 200 -7.26 -3.06 -13.55
N LEU A 201 -6.10 -2.94 -14.21
CA LEU A 201 -5.85 -1.83 -15.14
C LEU A 201 -6.74 -1.89 -16.39
N ARG A 202 -7.11 -3.09 -16.87
CA ARG A 202 -8.09 -3.26 -17.97
C ARG A 202 -9.48 -2.81 -17.52
N MET A 203 -9.89 -3.26 -16.32
CA MET A 203 -11.16 -2.87 -15.71
C MET A 203 -11.24 -1.34 -15.54
N HIS A 204 -10.20 -0.70 -15.02
CA HIS A 204 -10.16 0.74 -14.82
C HIS A 204 -10.27 1.51 -16.15
N LEU A 205 -9.56 1.05 -17.19
CA LEU A 205 -9.67 1.65 -18.52
C LEU A 205 -11.09 1.54 -19.09
N SER A 206 -11.73 0.37 -18.94
CA SER A 206 -13.12 0.18 -19.38
C SER A 206 -14.11 1.09 -18.62
N GLN A 207 -13.83 1.39 -17.34
CA GLN A 207 -14.65 2.30 -16.54
C GLN A 207 -14.51 3.76 -16.98
N ILE A 208 -13.31 4.19 -17.38
CA ILE A 208 -13.09 5.54 -17.92
C ILE A 208 -13.98 5.76 -19.16
N GLN A 209 -14.05 4.78 -20.06
CA GLN A 209 -14.90 4.83 -21.25
C GLN A 209 -16.40 4.93 -20.92
N ARG A 210 -16.87 4.25 -19.86
CA ARG A 210 -18.27 4.24 -19.44
C ARG A 210 -18.69 5.45 -18.61
N HIS A 211 -17.75 6.07 -17.90
CA HIS A 211 -18.02 7.12 -16.90
C HIS A 211 -17.39 8.47 -17.26
N HIS A 212 -17.42 8.85 -18.54
CA HIS A 212 -16.86 10.13 -19.02
C HIS A 212 -17.66 11.37 -18.58
N ASN A 213 -18.90 11.20 -18.10
CA ASN A 213 -19.81 12.29 -17.74
C ASN A 213 -19.53 12.95 -16.38
N GLN A 214 -18.57 12.42 -15.60
CA GLN A 214 -18.25 12.98 -14.28
C GLN A 214 -17.32 14.19 -14.42
N SER A 215 -17.53 15.24 -13.62
CA SER A 215 -16.75 16.49 -13.69
C SER A 215 -15.23 16.29 -13.52
N THR A 216 -14.80 15.24 -12.82
CA THR A 216 -13.39 14.91 -12.61
C THR A 216 -12.96 13.65 -13.38
N ALA A 217 -13.78 13.17 -14.31
CA ALA A 217 -13.42 12.01 -15.13
C ALA A 217 -12.21 12.31 -16.00
N ILE A 218 -11.45 11.26 -16.31
CA ILE A 218 -10.34 11.34 -17.24
C ILE A 218 -10.90 11.45 -18.67
N ASN A 219 -10.37 12.40 -19.45
CA ASN A 219 -10.70 12.55 -20.87
C ASN A 219 -9.59 11.95 -21.73
N LEU A 220 -9.86 10.77 -22.30
CA LEU A 220 -8.90 10.06 -23.17
C LEU A 220 -8.63 10.76 -24.51
N ASN A 221 -9.32 11.86 -24.84
CA ASN A 221 -8.98 12.68 -26.00
C ASN A 221 -7.84 13.68 -25.69
N ASN A 222 -7.48 13.86 -24.42
CA ASN A 222 -6.33 14.68 -24.05
C ASN A 222 -5.02 13.93 -24.40
N PRO A 223 -4.14 14.49 -25.26
CA PRO A 223 -2.87 13.84 -25.62
C PRO A 223 -1.96 13.56 -24.42
N GLU A 224 -1.99 14.40 -23.38
CA GLU A 224 -1.19 14.17 -22.17
C GLU A 224 -1.64 12.93 -21.41
N SER A 225 -2.95 12.76 -21.25
CA SER A 225 -3.56 11.56 -20.64
C SER A 225 -3.24 10.32 -21.47
N GLN A 226 -3.38 10.39 -22.79
CA GLN A 226 -3.00 9.29 -23.69
C GLN A 226 -1.53 8.90 -23.51
N SER A 227 -0.62 9.88 -23.45
CA SER A 227 0.80 9.63 -23.23
C SER A 227 1.06 8.89 -21.92
N MET A 228 0.46 9.32 -20.80
CA MET A 228 0.62 8.65 -19.50
C MET A 228 0.07 7.22 -19.49
N HIS A 229 -1.08 7.02 -20.13
CA HIS A 229 -1.66 5.69 -20.32
C HIS A 229 -0.72 4.78 -21.12
N LEU A 230 -0.16 5.27 -22.24
CA LEU A 230 0.77 4.52 -23.07
C LEU A 230 2.08 4.20 -22.33
N GLU A 231 2.67 5.18 -21.63
CA GLU A 231 3.88 5.00 -20.82
C GLU A 231 3.70 3.87 -19.79
N THR A 232 2.55 3.83 -19.12
CA THR A 232 2.23 2.76 -18.16
C THR A 232 2.11 1.39 -18.84
N ARG A 233 1.60 1.34 -20.08
CA ARG A 233 1.51 0.09 -20.85
C ARG A 233 2.87 -0.37 -21.39
N LEU A 234 3.77 0.55 -21.71
CA LEU A 234 5.15 0.21 -22.07
C LEU A 234 5.86 -0.44 -20.89
N VAL A 235 5.79 0.17 -19.69
CA VAL A 235 6.35 -0.43 -18.47
C VAL A 235 5.72 -1.80 -18.17
N GLN A 236 4.42 -1.97 -18.42
CA GLN A 236 3.76 -3.28 -18.31
C GLN A 236 4.38 -4.31 -19.26
N LEU A 237 4.63 -3.96 -20.53
CA LEU A 237 5.25 -4.86 -21.51
C LEU A 237 6.69 -5.20 -21.11
N ASP A 238 7.50 -4.21 -20.74
CA ASP A 238 8.89 -4.41 -20.32
C ASP A 238 8.97 -5.33 -19.10
N SER A 239 8.07 -5.13 -18.13
CA SER A 239 7.98 -5.97 -16.94
C SER A 239 7.49 -7.38 -17.27
N ALA A 240 6.54 -7.54 -18.19
CA ALA A 240 6.06 -8.85 -18.64
C ALA A 240 7.17 -9.65 -19.33
N ILE A 241 7.96 -9.00 -20.21
CA ILE A 241 9.13 -9.60 -20.86
C ILE A 241 10.13 -10.10 -19.81
N SER A 242 10.46 -9.24 -18.84
CA SER A 242 11.40 -9.58 -17.77
C SER A 242 10.90 -10.71 -16.85
N MET A 243 9.58 -10.91 -16.75
CA MET A 243 8.97 -11.98 -15.96
C MET A 243 8.64 -13.25 -16.78
N GLU A 244 8.89 -13.22 -18.08
CA GLU A 244 8.57 -14.29 -19.04
C GLU A 244 7.08 -14.69 -18.97
N LEU A 245 6.20 -13.69 -19.12
CA LEU A 245 4.73 -13.82 -19.04
C LEU A 245 4.01 -13.52 -20.35
#